data_AF-A0A5P2B0C2-F1
#
_entry.id   AF-A0A5P2B0C2-F1
#
_cell.length_a   1.000
_cell.length_b   1.000
_cell.length_c   1.000
_cell.angle_alpha   90.00
_cell.angle_beta   90.00
_cell.angle_gamma   90.00
#
_symmetry.space_group_name_H-M   'P 1'
#
loop_
_entity.id
_entity.type
_entity.pdbx_description
1 polymer ?
#
loop_
_entity_poly.entity_id
_entity_poly.type
_entity_poly.pdbx_seq_one_letter_code
_entity_poly.pdbx_strand_id
1 'polypeptide(L)'
;MLLSLVGGLVLGAAAMGAVWALSADGASVDGTSAVSDARAACRALDGFDEDRYVEKGAAGEIAVNRYAAAGTLSASAAAGDAKYKPLAQTIRRSQDRHSRMFEFDATAKKDLNQARTMCEKL
;
A
#
# COMPACT_ATOMS: atom_id res chain seq x y z
N MET A 1 -52.65 -28.14 0.10
CA MET A 1 -51.43 -28.14 0.94
C MET A 1 -50.23 -27.98 0.01
N LEU A 2 -49.68 -26.76 -0.02
CA LEU A 2 -48.35 -26.49 -0.58
C LEU A 2 -47.28 -27.17 0.30
N LEU A 3 -46.05 -27.26 -0.22
CA LEU A 3 -44.80 -27.69 0.42
C LEU A 3 -44.43 -29.16 0.17
N SER A 4 -43.58 -29.39 -0.84
CA SER A 4 -42.39 -30.28 -0.76
C SER A 4 -41.67 -30.35 -2.12
N LEU A 5 -41.23 -29.19 -2.65
CA LEU A 5 -40.38 -29.13 -3.86
C LEU A 5 -39.03 -28.45 -3.57
N VAL A 6 -38.43 -28.71 -2.41
CA VAL A 6 -37.10 -28.18 -2.05
C VAL A 6 -36.38 -29.21 -1.17
N GLY A 7 -35.85 -30.27 -1.78
CA GLY A 7 -35.16 -31.33 -1.03
C GLY A 7 -34.06 -32.02 -1.83
N GLY A 8 -33.49 -31.36 -2.85
CA GLY A 8 -32.59 -32.03 -3.80
C GLY A 8 -31.46 -31.16 -4.37
N LEU A 9 -30.93 -30.18 -3.61
CA LEU A 9 -29.82 -29.35 -4.09
C LEU A 9 -28.84 -28.94 -2.98
N VAL A 10 -28.37 -29.88 -2.15
CA VAL A 10 -27.38 -29.59 -1.08
C VAL A 10 -26.18 -30.56 -1.10
N LEU A 11 -25.97 -31.35 -2.16
CA LEU A 11 -24.88 -32.34 -2.20
C LEU A 11 -23.98 -32.19 -3.44
N GLY A 12 -23.49 -30.98 -3.69
CA GLY A 12 -22.64 -30.69 -4.87
C GLY A 12 -21.54 -29.64 -4.68
N ALA A 13 -21.14 -29.31 -3.44
CA ALA A 13 -20.12 -28.26 -3.21
C ALA A 13 -19.16 -28.56 -2.03
N ALA A 14 -18.88 -29.83 -1.74
CA ALA A 14 -18.11 -30.22 -0.55
C ALA A 14 -16.73 -30.86 -0.82
N ALA A 15 -16.15 -30.77 -2.02
CA ALA A 15 -14.90 -31.49 -2.34
C ALA A 15 -13.68 -30.63 -2.73
N MET A 16 -13.81 -29.31 -2.91
CA MET A 16 -12.66 -28.42 -3.20
C MET A 16 -12.67 -27.11 -2.37
N GLY A 17 -13.13 -27.18 -1.12
CA GLY A 17 -13.23 -26.01 -0.23
C GLY A 17 -12.41 -26.07 1.06
N ALA A 18 -11.77 -27.20 1.37
CA ALA A 18 -11.20 -27.46 2.70
C ALA A 18 -9.75 -26.96 2.92
N VAL A 19 -9.13 -26.29 1.94
CA VAL A 19 -7.77 -25.72 2.10
C VAL A 19 -7.78 -24.21 2.38
N TRP A 20 -8.87 -23.49 2.11
CA TRP A 20 -8.92 -22.03 2.31
C TRP A 20 -9.76 -21.57 3.51
N ALA A 21 -10.53 -22.46 4.14
CA ALA A 21 -11.46 -22.09 5.20
C ALA A 21 -10.83 -21.92 6.60
N LEU A 22 -9.54 -22.24 6.78
CA LEU A 22 -8.80 -22.01 8.02
C LEU A 22 -7.90 -20.76 8.00
N SER A 23 -7.86 -20.02 6.88
CA SER A 23 -7.09 -18.77 6.75
C SER A 23 -7.93 -17.51 6.93
N ALA A 24 -9.24 -17.64 7.16
CA ALA A 24 -10.18 -16.51 7.13
C ALA A 24 -10.28 -15.74 8.46
N ASP A 25 -9.99 -16.37 9.61
CA ASP A 25 -10.14 -15.72 10.93
C ASP A 25 -8.83 -15.20 11.54
N GLY A 26 -7.73 -15.30 10.80
CA GLY A 26 -6.42 -14.90 11.27
C GLY A 26 -5.41 -14.96 10.13
N ALA A 27 -5.70 -14.29 9.02
CA ALA A 27 -4.70 -14.00 8.00
C ALA A 27 -3.55 -13.27 8.71
N SER A 28 -2.57 -14.05 9.14
CA SER A 28 -1.33 -13.56 9.69
C SER A 28 -0.76 -12.75 8.55
N VAL A 29 -0.79 -11.42 8.67
CA VAL A 29 -0.13 -10.53 7.73
C VAL A 29 1.33 -10.94 7.82
N ASP A 30 1.76 -11.77 6.87
CA ASP A 30 3.06 -12.40 6.93
C ASP A 30 4.09 -11.26 6.90
N GLY A 31 5.03 -11.24 7.87
CA GLY A 31 6.04 -10.18 7.95
C GLY A 31 6.88 -10.08 6.66
N THR A 32 6.89 -11.16 5.87
CA THR A 32 7.43 -11.24 4.51
C THR A 32 6.71 -10.29 3.54
N SER A 33 5.39 -10.12 3.66
CA SER A 33 4.61 -9.14 2.89
C SER A 33 4.98 -7.72 3.29
N ALA A 34 5.11 -7.45 4.60
CA ALA A 34 5.42 -6.11 5.10
C ALA A 34 6.79 -5.60 4.62
N VAL A 35 7.83 -6.45 4.63
CA VAL A 35 9.14 -6.07 4.08
C VAL A 35 9.10 -5.88 2.56
N SER A 36 8.33 -6.70 1.85
CA SER A 36 8.15 -6.54 0.40
C SER A 36 7.50 -5.20 0.07
N ASP A 37 6.44 -4.83 0.78
CA ASP A 37 5.73 -3.57 0.63
C ASP A 37 6.61 -2.38 0.98
N ALA A 38 7.39 -2.44 2.06
CA ALA A 38 8.33 -1.39 2.43
C ALA A 38 9.38 -1.16 1.32
N ARG A 39 9.95 -2.24 0.78
CA ARG A 39 10.91 -2.16 -0.34
C ARG A 39 10.25 -1.63 -1.62
N ALA A 40 9.01 -2.02 -1.89
CA ALA A 40 8.26 -1.53 -3.03
C ALA A 40 7.94 -0.04 -2.90
N ALA A 41 7.58 0.43 -1.70
CA ALA A 41 7.41 1.84 -1.39
C ALA A 41 8.70 2.63 -1.63
N CYS A 42 9.84 2.10 -1.18
CA CYS A 42 11.14 2.72 -1.39
C CYS A 42 11.53 2.79 -2.86
N ARG A 43 11.30 1.74 -3.66
CA ARG A 43 11.50 1.79 -5.12
C ARG A 43 10.56 2.77 -5.82
N ALA A 44 9.34 2.93 -5.32
CA ALA A 44 8.42 3.94 -5.85
C ALA A 44 8.93 5.35 -5.55
N LEU A 45 9.43 5.58 -4.33
CA LEU A 45 9.98 6.86 -3.88
C LEU A 45 11.31 7.22 -4.56
N ASP A 46 12.17 6.24 -4.83
CA ASP A 46 13.43 6.42 -5.55
C ASP A 46 13.18 6.89 -7.00
N GLY A 47 12.17 6.32 -7.65
CA GLY A 47 11.72 6.74 -8.97
C GLY A 47 10.79 7.96 -8.99
N PHE A 48 10.58 8.62 -7.84
CA PHE A 48 9.75 9.82 -7.74
C PHE A 48 10.63 11.08 -7.72
N ASP A 49 10.36 11.96 -8.70
CA ASP A 49 10.94 13.30 -8.84
C ASP A 49 9.83 14.34 -8.67
N GLU A 50 9.98 15.19 -7.67
CA GLU A 50 9.05 16.26 -7.32
C GLU A 50 8.79 17.22 -8.50
N ASP A 51 9.81 17.51 -9.31
CA ASP A 51 9.69 18.47 -10.43
C ASP A 51 8.90 17.86 -11.60
N ARG A 52 8.86 16.52 -11.70
CA ARG A 52 8.07 15.78 -12.70
C ARG A 52 6.59 15.76 -12.37
N TYR A 53 6.21 15.96 -11.10
CA TYR A 53 4.83 15.79 -10.64
C TYR A 53 3.82 16.70 -11.35
N VAL A 54 4.24 17.89 -11.78
CA VAL A 54 3.39 18.88 -12.47
C VAL A 54 3.53 18.83 -13.99
N GLU A 55 4.38 17.95 -14.52
CA GLU A 55 4.53 17.81 -15.96
C GLU A 55 3.28 17.21 -16.60
N LYS A 56 3.03 17.57 -17.86
CA LYS A 56 1.92 17.00 -18.63
C LYS A 56 2.35 15.70 -19.30
N GLY A 57 1.39 14.80 -19.50
CA GLY A 57 1.58 13.54 -20.19
C GLY A 57 2.27 12.48 -19.31
N ALA A 58 2.86 11.49 -19.96
CA ALA A 58 3.33 10.27 -19.30
C ALA A 58 4.32 10.52 -18.15
N ALA A 59 5.21 11.51 -18.26
CA ALA A 59 6.19 11.81 -17.20
C ALA A 59 5.50 12.22 -15.88
N GLY A 60 4.52 13.13 -15.96
CA GLY A 60 3.75 13.55 -14.79
C GLY A 60 2.85 12.46 -14.25
N GLU A 61 2.18 11.71 -15.13
CA GLU A 61 1.37 10.55 -14.72
C GLU A 61 2.20 9.52 -13.95
N ILE A 62 3.42 9.23 -14.43
CA ILE A 62 4.35 8.33 -13.74
C ILE A 62 4.72 8.91 -12.38
N ALA A 63 5.10 10.19 -12.29
CA ALA A 63 5.49 10.83 -11.04
C ALA A 63 4.35 10.82 -10.00
N VAL A 64 3.12 11.16 -10.40
CA VAL A 64 1.93 11.10 -9.53
C VAL A 64 1.70 9.68 -9.01
N ASN A 65 1.73 8.68 -9.90
CA ASN A 65 1.48 7.29 -9.51
C ASN A 65 2.59 6.74 -8.60
N ARG A 66 3.86 7.10 -8.86
CA ARG A 66 4.99 6.73 -8.00
C ARG A 66 4.84 7.31 -6.60
N TYR A 67 4.48 8.59 -6.51
CA TYR A 67 4.27 9.24 -5.22
C TYR A 67 3.10 8.64 -4.43
N ALA A 68 1.98 8.35 -5.11
CA ALA A 68 0.84 7.67 -4.51
C ALA A 68 1.21 6.26 -4.04
N ALA A 69 1.88 5.48 -4.89
CA ALA A 69 2.31 4.11 -4.59
C ALA A 69 3.25 4.05 -3.38
N ALA A 70 4.18 5.00 -3.24
CA ALA A 70 5.05 5.08 -2.06
C ALA A 70 4.24 5.22 -0.76
N GLY A 71 3.19 6.04 -0.77
CA GLY A 71 2.30 6.21 0.39
C GLY A 71 1.46 4.98 0.69
N THR A 72 0.84 4.37 -0.32
CA THR A 72 -0.03 3.21 -0.11
C THR A 72 0.76 1.98 0.32
N LEU A 73 1.89 1.69 -0.32
CA LEU A 73 2.72 0.53 0.01
C LEU A 73 3.38 0.67 1.39
N SER A 74 3.87 1.86 1.74
CA SER A 74 4.42 2.07 3.09
C SER A 74 3.35 1.93 4.18
N ALA A 75 2.11 2.35 3.91
CA ALA A 75 0.98 2.11 4.81
C ALA A 75 0.66 0.61 4.96
N SER A 76 0.65 -0.16 3.86
CA SER A 76 0.51 -1.62 3.91
C SER A 76 1.62 -2.27 4.74
N ALA A 77 2.87 -1.85 4.52
CA ALA A 77 4.01 -2.33 5.30
C ALA A 77 3.84 -2.05 6.79
N ALA A 78 3.43 -0.83 7.16
CA ALA A 78 3.21 -0.45 8.56
C ALA A 78 2.02 -1.17 9.22
N ALA A 79 1.03 -1.58 8.43
CA ALA A 79 -0.08 -2.41 8.89
C ALA A 79 0.35 -3.86 9.14
N GLY A 80 1.24 -4.40 8.29
CA GLY A 80 1.77 -5.76 8.45
C GLY A 80 2.89 -5.87 9.50
N ASP A 81 3.70 -4.82 9.69
CA ASP A 81 4.75 -4.78 10.73
C ASP A 81 4.97 -3.35 11.23
N ALA A 82 4.77 -3.15 12.54
CA ALA A 82 4.84 -1.84 13.18
C ALA A 82 6.22 -1.15 13.05
N LYS A 83 7.30 -1.89 12.77
CA LYS A 83 8.62 -1.29 12.56
C LYS A 83 8.68 -0.36 11.36
N TYR A 84 7.77 -0.51 10.39
CA TYR A 84 7.69 0.37 9.20
C TYR A 84 6.81 1.61 9.41
N LYS A 85 6.16 1.78 10.57
CA LYS A 85 5.37 2.99 10.88
C LYS A 85 6.13 4.31 10.65
N PRO A 86 7.42 4.46 11.02
CA PRO A 86 8.15 5.70 10.79
C PRO A 86 8.28 6.08 9.30
N LEU A 87 8.47 5.08 8.43
CA LEU A 87 8.54 5.28 6.98
C LEU A 87 7.18 5.77 6.46
N ALA A 88 6.11 5.06 6.79
CA ALA A 88 4.74 5.40 6.37
C ALA A 88 4.33 6.81 6.83
N GLN A 89 4.59 7.15 8.09
CA GLN A 89 4.27 8.47 8.64
C GLN A 89 5.07 9.57 7.95
N THR A 90 6.34 9.33 7.62
CA THR A 90 7.19 10.34 6.98
C THR A 90 6.74 10.63 5.55
N ILE A 91 6.46 9.59 4.76
CA ILE A 91 5.87 9.75 3.42
C ILE A 91 4.51 10.46 3.52
N ARG A 92 3.68 10.06 4.49
CA ARG A 92 2.35 10.65 4.67
C ARG A 92 2.39 12.13 5.04
N ARG A 93 3.34 12.58 5.88
CA ARG A 93 3.50 14.01 6.20
C ARG A 93 3.80 14.84 4.96
N SER A 94 4.65 14.35 4.06
CA SER A 94 4.88 15.01 2.76
C SER A 94 3.59 15.06 1.94
N GLN A 95 2.84 13.96 1.85
CA GLN A 95 1.58 13.90 1.10
C GLN A 95 0.54 14.87 1.64
N ASP A 96 0.39 14.92 2.95
CA ASP A 96 -0.54 15.83 3.62
C ASP A 96 -0.09 17.29 3.53
N ARG A 97 1.21 17.56 3.44
CA ARG A 97 1.73 18.91 3.19
C ARG A 97 1.44 19.34 1.76
N HIS A 98 1.79 18.48 0.79
CA HIS A 98 1.54 18.72 -0.62
C HIS A 98 0.05 18.91 -0.92
N SER A 99 -0.85 18.11 -0.33
CA SER A 99 -2.29 18.26 -0.54
C SER A 99 -2.88 19.57 -0.01
N ARG A 100 -2.22 20.20 0.97
CA ARG A 100 -2.63 21.49 1.54
C ARG A 100 -2.03 22.68 0.81
N MET A 101 -0.78 22.56 0.36
CA MET A 101 -0.04 23.66 -0.26
C MET A 101 -0.02 23.60 -1.78
N PHE A 102 -0.38 22.47 -2.37
CA PHE A 102 -0.32 22.17 -3.81
C PHE A 102 1.09 22.32 -4.41
N GLU A 103 2.12 22.33 -3.57
CA GLU A 103 3.53 22.42 -3.93
C GLU A 103 4.37 21.47 -3.07
N PHE A 104 5.56 21.09 -3.57
CA PHE A 104 6.59 20.42 -2.77
C PHE A 104 7.47 21.49 -2.11
N ASP A 105 6.93 22.15 -1.08
CA ASP A 105 7.68 23.16 -0.33
C ASP A 105 8.86 22.55 0.45
N ALA A 106 9.65 23.40 1.11
CA ALA A 106 10.82 22.97 1.87
C ALA A 106 10.48 21.92 2.96
N THR A 107 9.25 21.93 3.50
CA THR A 107 8.82 20.97 4.52
C THR A 107 8.49 19.62 3.87
N ALA A 108 7.74 19.62 2.78
CA ALA A 108 7.43 18.40 2.03
C ALA A 108 8.73 17.74 1.51
N LYS A 109 9.63 18.52 0.90
CA LYS A 109 10.93 18.04 0.42
C LYS A 109 11.80 17.49 1.56
N LYS A 110 11.79 18.12 2.74
CA LYS A 110 12.48 17.60 3.92
C LYS A 110 11.95 16.22 4.33
N ASP A 111 10.63 16.05 4.39
CA ASP A 111 10.02 14.76 4.72
C ASP A 111 10.34 13.69 3.65
N LEU A 112 10.31 14.02 2.36
CA LEU A 112 10.70 13.10 1.28
C LEU A 112 12.15 12.65 1.41
N ASN A 113 13.07 13.58 1.65
CA ASN A 113 14.48 13.27 1.84
C ASN A 113 14.70 12.39 3.07
N GLN A 114 13.99 12.65 4.17
CA GLN A 114 14.04 11.81 5.35
C GLN A 114 13.52 10.38 5.05
N ALA A 115 12.43 10.25 4.27
CA ALA A 115 11.94 8.95 3.84
C ALA A 115 12.94 8.21 2.94
N ARG A 116 13.61 8.91 2.00
CA ARG A 116 14.68 8.36 1.17
C ARG A 116 15.84 7.84 2.03
N THR A 117 16.28 8.59 3.05
CA THR A 117 17.30 8.13 4.01
C THR A 117 16.85 6.91 4.84
N MET A 118 15.56 6.79 5.17
CA MET A 118 15.05 5.57 5.82
C MET A 118 15.11 4.37 4.87
N CYS A 119 14.84 4.58 3.59
CA CYS A 119 14.91 3.53 2.56
C CYS A 119 16.31 2.98 2.34
N GLU A 120 17.36 3.78 2.52
CA GLU A 120 18.76 3.32 2.45
C GLU A 120 19.13 2.32 3.57
N LYS A 121 18.35 2.28 4.66
CA LYS A 121 18.62 1.46 5.85
C LYS A 121 17.72 0.23 5.95
N LEU A 122 17.01 -0.10 4.88
CA LEU A 122 15.90 -1.06 4.85
C LEU A 122 16.29 -2.45 4.32
#